data_AF-A0AAN7FGU8-F1
#
_entry.id   AF-A0AAN7FGU8-F1
#
_cell.length_a   1.000
_cell.length_b   1.000
_cell.length_c   1.000
_cell.angle_alpha   90.00
_cell.angle_beta   90.00
_cell.angle_gamma   90.00
#
_symmetry.space_group_name_H-M   'P 1'
#
loop_
_entity.id
_entity.type
_entity.pdbx_description
1 polymer ?
#
loop_
_entity_poly.entity_id
_entity_poly.type
_entity_poly.pdbx_seq_one_letter_code
_entity_poly.pdbx_strand_id
1 'polypeptide(L)'
;MAGGAALGAVFGEGFAVFHYTVKDVGSKALMFKQPFLKGPESKLGGLAPTVNDINRLSEQLDLPQVETKSLIEQMKKGKKLVHKWIQSGRQSLKIGLQWENAQELSL
;
A
#
# COMPACT_ATOMS: atom_id res chain seq x y z
N MET A 1 14.54 27.87 -2.66
CA MET A 1 13.27 27.14 -2.46
C MET A 1 13.38 25.68 -2.91
N ALA A 2 14.46 24.96 -2.53
CA ALA A 2 14.68 23.56 -2.97
C ALA A 2 14.03 22.50 -2.04
N GLY A 3 13.65 22.88 -0.81
CA GLY A 3 13.12 21.96 0.20
C GLY A 3 11.70 21.46 -0.09
N GLY A 4 10.83 22.33 -0.61
CA GLY A 4 9.45 21.98 -1.01
C GLY A 4 9.44 20.93 -2.13
N ALA A 5 10.14 21.21 -3.23
CA ALA A 5 10.22 20.32 -4.39
C ALA A 5 10.73 18.91 -4.02
N ALA A 6 11.84 18.84 -3.27
CA ALA A 6 12.40 17.57 -2.83
C ALA A 6 11.42 16.79 -1.93
N LEU A 7 10.72 17.48 -1.04
CA LEU A 7 9.75 16.84 -0.15
C LEU A 7 8.49 16.38 -0.89
N GLY A 8 8.02 17.16 -1.87
CA GLY A 8 6.92 16.79 -2.76
C GLY A 8 7.23 15.54 -3.58
N ALA A 9 8.45 15.44 -4.12
CA ALA A 9 8.90 14.26 -4.85
C ALA A 9 8.91 13.00 -3.97
N VAL A 10 9.46 13.09 -2.74
CA VAL A 10 9.46 11.96 -1.79
C VAL A 10 8.04 11.58 -1.39
N PHE A 11 7.15 12.56 -1.23
CA PHE A 11 5.73 12.32 -0.95
C PHE A 11 5.03 11.58 -2.10
N GLY A 12 5.21 12.04 -3.33
CA GLY A 12 4.65 11.42 -4.53
C GLY A 12 5.13 9.98 -4.72
N GLU A 13 6.43 9.73 -4.56
CA GLU A 13 6.99 8.39 -4.65
C GLU A 13 6.45 7.46 -3.55
N GLY A 14 6.41 7.95 -2.30
CA GLY A 14 5.87 7.20 -1.16
C GLY A 14 4.41 6.80 -1.37
N PHE A 15 3.59 7.72 -1.89
CA PHE A 15 2.21 7.46 -2.24
C PHE A 15 2.08 6.43 -3.37
N ALA A 16 2.83 6.58 -4.46
CA ALA A 16 2.77 5.67 -5.61
C ALA A 16 3.09 4.23 -5.20
N VAL A 17 4.15 4.03 -4.41
CA VAL A 17 4.54 2.71 -3.89
C VAL A 17 3.45 2.13 -3.00
N PHE A 18 2.87 2.93 -2.10
CA PHE A 18 1.81 2.46 -1.21
C PHE A 18 0.53 2.12 -1.97
N HIS A 19 0.09 3.00 -2.87
CA HIS A 19 -1.07 2.81 -3.74
C HIS A 19 -0.95 1.53 -4.57
N TYR A 20 0.20 1.32 -5.22
CA TYR A 20 0.47 0.10 -5.97
C TYR A 20 0.41 -1.14 -5.09
N THR A 21 1.00 -1.10 -3.90
CA THR A 21 0.98 -2.23 -2.96
C THR A 21 -0.45 -2.59 -2.56
N VAL A 22 -1.30 -1.60 -2.24
CA VAL A 22 -2.70 -1.85 -1.90
C VAL A 22 -3.48 -2.43 -3.07
N LYS A 23 -3.27 -1.92 -4.29
CA LYS A 23 -3.94 -2.42 -5.51
C LYS A 23 -3.52 -3.84 -5.90
N ASP A 24 -2.23 -4.15 -5.88
CA ASP A 24 -1.70 -5.49 -6.17
C ASP A 24 -2.31 -6.53 -5.23
N VAL A 25 -2.38 -6.16 -3.95
CA VAL A 25 -2.92 -7.05 -2.93
C VAL A 25 -4.43 -7.11 -3.00
N GLY A 26 -5.14 -6.01 -3.26
CA GLY A 26 -6.59 -6.03 -3.50
C GLY A 26 -6.96 -6.98 -4.62
N SER A 27 -6.21 -6.94 -5.73
CA SER A 27 -6.39 -7.84 -6.88
C SER A 27 -6.15 -9.31 -6.51
N LYS A 28 -5.14 -9.60 -5.67
CA LYS A 28 -4.86 -10.96 -5.15
C LYS A 28 -5.84 -11.39 -4.06
N ALA A 29 -6.29 -10.49 -3.20
CA ALA A 29 -7.21 -10.74 -2.09
C ALA A 29 -8.64 -11.03 -2.57
N LEU A 30 -9.02 -10.51 -3.75
CA LEU A 30 -10.21 -10.96 -4.48
C LEU A 30 -10.15 -12.47 -4.79
N MET A 31 -8.95 -13.03 -5.06
CA MET A 31 -8.77 -14.49 -5.18
C MET A 31 -8.98 -15.21 -3.84
N PHE A 32 -8.81 -14.52 -2.70
CA PHE A 32 -8.99 -15.04 -1.34
C PHE A 32 -10.33 -14.64 -0.69
N LYS A 33 -11.30 -14.14 -1.47
CA LYS A 33 -12.62 -13.66 -0.99
C LYS A 33 -12.54 -12.66 0.18
N GLN A 34 -11.50 -11.83 0.25
CA GLN A 34 -11.30 -10.88 1.35
C GLN A 34 -11.57 -9.43 0.90
N PRO A 35 -12.72 -8.82 1.29
CA PRO A 35 -13.17 -7.52 0.76
C PRO A 35 -12.55 -6.29 1.46
N PHE A 36 -11.77 -6.46 2.54
CA PHE A 36 -11.33 -5.36 3.39
C PHE A 36 -10.37 -4.35 2.72
N LEU A 37 -9.74 -4.71 1.58
CA LEU A 37 -8.86 -3.83 0.82
C LEU A 37 -9.58 -2.93 -0.18
N LYS A 38 -10.86 -3.20 -0.48
CA LYS A 38 -11.61 -2.45 -1.49
C LYS A 38 -11.82 -0.99 -1.09
N GLY A 39 -12.08 -0.72 0.19
CA GLY A 39 -12.21 0.63 0.72
C GLY A 39 -10.90 1.44 0.63
N PRO A 40 -9.79 0.92 1.19
CA PRO A 40 -8.47 1.53 1.03
C PRO A 40 -8.08 1.78 -0.43
N GLU A 41 -8.31 0.81 -1.32
CA GLU A 41 -8.01 0.94 -2.75
C GLU A 41 -8.80 2.09 -3.40
N SER A 42 -10.12 2.17 -3.18
CA SER A 42 -10.94 3.25 -3.73
C SER A 42 -10.53 4.62 -3.19
N LYS A 43 -10.23 4.73 -1.89
CA LYS A 43 -9.79 6.00 -1.28
C LYS A 43 -8.44 6.45 -1.83
N LEU A 44 -7.50 5.53 -1.99
CA LEU A 44 -6.18 5.81 -2.58
C LEU A 44 -6.32 6.17 -4.07
N GLY A 45 -7.18 5.48 -4.82
CA GLY A 45 -7.47 5.84 -6.22
C GLY A 45 -8.03 7.26 -6.37
N GLY A 46 -8.94 7.67 -5.47
CA GLY A 46 -9.47 9.03 -5.44
C GLY A 46 -8.46 10.09 -5.02
N LEU A 47 -7.43 9.73 -4.23
CA LEU A 47 -6.40 10.65 -3.75
C LEU A 47 -5.25 10.85 -4.75
N ALA A 48 -5.05 9.91 -5.69
CA ALA A 48 -4.00 9.96 -6.70
C ALA A 48 -3.93 11.28 -7.50
N PRO A 49 -5.03 11.85 -8.02
CA PRO A 49 -4.96 13.14 -8.72
C PRO A 49 -4.49 14.27 -7.81
N THR A 50 -4.95 14.31 -6.55
CA THR A 50 -4.51 15.33 -5.58
C THR A 50 -3.02 15.22 -5.27
N VAL A 51 -2.48 14.01 -5.14
CA VAL A 51 -1.04 13.82 -4.91
C VAL A 51 -0.22 14.28 -6.12
N ASN A 52 -0.73 14.05 -7.33
CA ASN A 52 -0.08 14.53 -8.55
C ASN A 52 -0.05 16.07 -8.62
N ASP A 53 -1.15 16.73 -8.25
CA ASP A 53 -1.17 18.19 -8.15
C ASP A 53 -0.23 18.71 -7.05
N ILE A 54 -0.19 18.06 -5.88
CA ILE A 54 0.76 18.41 -4.80
C ILE A 54 2.20 18.28 -5.30
N ASN A 55 2.54 17.20 -6.00
CA ASN A 55 3.89 17.00 -6.52
C ASN A 55 4.25 18.09 -7.55
N ARG A 56 3.34 18.43 -8.48
CA ARG A 56 3.56 19.51 -9.46
C ARG A 56 3.72 20.88 -8.80
N LEU A 57 2.91 21.16 -7.78
CA LEU A 57 2.88 22.45 -7.10
C LEU A 57 3.98 22.60 -6.05
N SER A 58 4.60 21.50 -5.60
CA SER A 58 5.69 21.47 -4.62
C SER A 58 6.94 22.23 -5.06
N GLU A 59 7.12 22.41 -6.37
CA GLU A 59 8.21 23.22 -6.94
C GLU A 59 7.99 24.73 -6.73
N GLN A 60 6.74 25.14 -6.52
CA GLN A 60 6.34 26.54 -6.44
C GLN A 60 5.92 26.96 -5.02
N LEU A 61 5.62 26.01 -4.13
CA LEU A 61 5.10 26.25 -2.79
C LEU A 61 5.96 25.55 -1.73
N ASP A 62 6.12 26.22 -0.58
CA ASP A 62 6.73 25.58 0.59
C ASP A 62 5.72 24.62 1.22
N LEU A 63 5.96 23.32 1.07
CA LEU A 63 5.12 22.29 1.67
C LEU A 63 5.24 22.30 3.19
N PRO A 64 4.14 22.10 3.94
CA PRO A 64 4.19 21.98 5.39
C PRO A 64 5.01 20.75 5.80
N GLN A 65 6.29 20.96 6.11
CA GLN A 65 7.27 19.89 6.18
C GLN A 65 6.93 18.82 7.22
N VAL A 66 6.39 19.23 8.36
CA VAL A 66 6.05 18.33 9.47
C VAL A 66 4.92 17.39 9.06
N GLU A 67 3.87 17.93 8.46
CA GLU A 67 2.69 17.15 8.05
C GLU A 67 3.03 16.21 6.89
N THR A 68 3.76 16.69 5.89
CA THR A 68 4.16 15.85 4.74
C THR A 68 5.08 14.71 5.19
N LYS A 69 6.06 14.97 6.07
CA LYS A 69 6.94 13.91 6.62
C LYS A 69 6.15 12.89 7.46
N SER A 70 5.23 13.36 8.30
CA SER A 70 4.34 12.48 9.08
C SER A 70 3.52 11.57 8.18
N LEU A 71 2.95 12.13 7.10
CA LEU A 71 2.14 11.38 6.15
C LEU A 71 2.98 10.35 5.36
N ILE A 72 4.20 10.70 4.93
CA ILE A 72 5.16 9.75 4.34
C ILE A 72 5.43 8.57 5.30
N GLU A 73 5.60 8.84 6.59
CA GLU A 73 5.83 7.79 7.57
C GLU A 73 4.58 6.89 7.75
N GLN A 74 3.39 7.46 7.76
CA GLN A 74 2.13 6.70 7.78
C GLN A 74 1.99 5.79 6.55
N MET A 75 2.36 6.26 5.36
CA MET A 75 2.39 5.43 4.15
C MET A 75 3.37 4.26 4.28
N LYS A 76 4.56 4.49 4.83
CA LYS A 76 5.55 3.42 5.11
C LYS A 76 5.00 2.39 6.10
N LYS A 77 4.33 2.83 7.16
CA LYS A 77 3.67 1.95 8.15
C LYS A 77 2.54 1.14 7.50
N GLY A 78 1.67 1.79 6.72
CA GLY A 78 0.61 1.14 5.96
C GLY A 78 1.15 0.06 5.03
N LYS A 79 2.21 0.34 4.27
CA LYS A 79 2.88 -0.65 3.40
C LYS A 79 3.34 -1.88 4.18
N LYS A 80 3.98 -1.70 5.34
CA LYS A 80 4.45 -2.82 6.18
C LYS A 80 3.28 -3.68 6.66
N LEU A 81 2.16 -3.07 7.06
CA LEU A 81 0.97 -3.79 7.50
C LEU A 81 0.36 -4.62 6.37
N VAL A 82 0.20 -4.04 5.19
CA VAL A 82 -0.29 -4.75 3.99
C VAL A 82 0.62 -5.93 3.67
N HIS A 83 1.95 -5.73 3.70
CA HIS A 83 2.90 -6.79 3.44
C HIS A 83 2.82 -7.94 4.46
N LYS A 84 2.75 -7.63 5.75
CA LYS A 84 2.60 -8.63 6.82
C LYS A 84 1.32 -9.44 6.63
N TRP A 85 0.23 -8.78 6.26
CA TRP A 85 -1.05 -9.43 6.01
C TRP A 85 -0.98 -10.44 4.85
N ILE A 86 -0.34 -10.08 3.72
CA ILE A 86 -0.12 -11.02 2.60
C ILE A 86 0.67 -12.25 3.05
N GLN A 87 1.74 -12.04 3.84
CA GLN A 87 2.58 -13.14 4.32
C GLN A 87 1.78 -14.10 5.18
N SER A 88 0.96 -13.57 6.11
CA SER A 88 0.06 -14.38 6.93
C SER A 88 -0.91 -15.20 6.07
N GLY A 89 -1.59 -14.59 5.10
CA GLY A 89 -2.52 -15.31 4.22
C GLY A 89 -1.84 -16.41 3.40
N ARG A 90 -0.63 -16.15 2.87
CA ARG A 90 0.16 -17.15 2.14
C ARG A 90 0.57 -18.33 3.03
N GLN A 91 0.95 -18.06 4.28
CA GLN A 91 1.33 -19.11 5.22
C GLN A 91 0.13 -19.99 5.57
N SER A 92 -1.04 -19.40 5.82
CA SER A 92 -2.28 -20.16 6.05
C SER A 92 -2.64 -21.07 4.87
N LEU A 93 -2.50 -20.60 3.62
CA LEU A 93 -2.74 -21.42 2.43
C LEU A 93 -1.77 -22.62 2.33
N LYS A 94 -0.48 -22.38 2.56
CA LYS A 94 0.52 -23.45 2.56
C LYS A 94 0.22 -24.52 3.61
N ILE A 95 -0.20 -24.11 4.80
CA ILE A 95 -0.58 -25.03 5.87
C ILE A 95 -1.79 -25.86 5.44
N GLY A 96 -2.84 -25.24 4.89
CA GLY A 96 -4.01 -25.95 4.36
C GLY A 96 -3.64 -27.04 3.34
N LEU A 97 -2.84 -26.69 2.33
CA LEU A 97 -2.37 -27.63 1.31
C LEU A 97 -1.53 -28.79 1.89
N GLN A 98 -0.68 -28.51 2.88
CA GLN A 98 0.10 -29.56 3.57
C GLN A 98 -0.82 -30.54 4.31
N TRP A 99 -1.91 -30.06 4.92
CA TRP A 99 -2.89 -30.91 5.59
C TRP A 99 -3.70 -31.75 4.60
N GLU A 100 -4.15 -31.20 3.47
CA GLU A 100 -4.85 -31.97 2.41
C GLU A 100 -3.96 -33.08 1.83
N ASN A 101 -2.71 -32.75 1.47
CA ASN A 101 -1.76 -33.76 0.98
C ASN A 101 -1.47 -34.87 2.00
N ALA A 102 -1.39 -34.52 3.29
CA ALA A 102 -1.18 -35.51 4.35
C ALA A 102 -2.39 -36.45 4.51
N GLN A 103 -3.62 -35.99 4.25
CA GLN A 103 -4.81 -36.83 4.23
C GLN A 103 -4.84 -37.79 3.03
N GLU A 104 -4.43 -37.32 1.85
CA GLU A 104 -4.39 -38.17 0.64
C GLU A 104 -3.32 -39.27 0.71
N LEU A 105 -2.17 -39.01 1.36
CA LEU A 105 -1.10 -40.01 1.55
C LEU A 105 -1.39 -41.02 2.68
N SER A 106 -2.47 -40.82 3.43
CA SER A 106 -2.89 -41.69 4.54
C SER A 106 -3.99 -42.69 4.14
N LEU A 107 -4.38 -42.71 2.86
CA LEU A 107 -5.33 -43.64 2.23
C LEU A 107 -4.61 -44.64 1.32
#